data_AF-A0A2E7LBI5-F1
#
_entry.id   AF-A0A2E7LBI5-F1
#
_cell.length_a   1.000
_cell.length_b   1.000
_cell.length_c   1.000
_cell.angle_alpha   90.00
_cell.angle_beta   90.00
_cell.angle_gamma   90.00
#
_symmetry.space_group_name_H-M   'P 1'
#
loop_
_entity.id
_entity.type
_entity.pdbx_description
1 polymer ?
#
loop_
_entity_poly.entity_id
_entity_poly.type
_entity_poly.pdbx_seq_one_letter_code
_entity_poly.pdbx_strand_id
1 'polypeptide(L)' 'MASQILTEYKRRIASLELEPSDGGAFELTIDGELVYSKLSTGEFPDEAAMVSEVGARIA' A
#
# COMPACT_ATOMS: atom_id res chain seq x y z
N MET A 1 -3.98 -7.22 2.95
CA MET A 1 -3.88 -5.78 2.69
C MET A 1 -4.42 -5.39 1.32
N ALA A 2 -3.83 -5.86 0.22
CA ALA A 2 -4.29 -5.53 -1.13
C ALA A 2 -5.79 -5.81 -1.39
N SER A 3 -6.30 -6.95 -0.94
CA SER A 3 -7.73 -7.28 -1.06
C SER A 3 -8.66 -6.32 -0.31
N GLN A 4 -8.24 -5.82 0.85
CA GLN A 4 -9.01 -4.85 1.63
C GLN A 4 -9.04 -3.49 0.94
N ILE A 5 -7.88 -2.98 0.51
CA ILE A 5 -7.77 -1.75 -0.28
C ILE A 5 -8.67 -1.82 -1.51
N LEU A 6 -8.60 -2.93 -2.26
CA LEU A 6 -9.43 -3.10 -3.45
C LEU A 6 -10.92 -3.16 -3.09
N THR A 7 -11.29 -3.84 -2.00
CA THR A 7 -12.69 -3.93 -1.57
C THR A 7 -13.26 -2.54 -1.23
N GLU A 8 -12.50 -1.72 -0.51
CA GLU A 8 -12.93 -0.39 -0.07
C GLU A 8 -12.86 0.66 -1.19
N TYR A 9 -11.81 0.61 -2.03
CA TYR A 9 -11.46 1.71 -2.93
C TYR A 9 -11.47 1.36 -4.42
N LYS A 10 -11.92 0.16 -4.85
CA LYS A 10 -12.00 -0.24 -6.28
C LYS A 10 -12.72 0.73 -7.23
N ARG A 11 -13.54 1.65 -6.72
CA ARG A 11 -14.23 2.67 -7.53
C ARG A 11 -13.46 3.98 -7.67
N ARG A 12 -12.39 4.14 -6.89
CA ARG A 12 -11.56 5.35 -6.78
C ARG A 12 -10.14 5.13 -7.31
N ILE A 13 -9.66 3.89 -7.32
CA ILE A 13 -8.35 3.54 -7.88
C ILE A 13 -8.47 3.01 -9.31
N ALA A 14 -7.56 3.40 -10.19
CA ALA A 14 -7.52 2.93 -11.57
C ALA A 14 -6.97 1.50 -11.69
N SER A 15 -5.97 1.17 -10.88
CA SER A 15 -5.33 -0.14 -10.84
C SER A 15 -4.77 -0.41 -9.45
N LEU A 16 -4.48 -1.68 -9.19
CA LEU A 16 -3.69 -2.15 -8.06
C LEU A 16 -2.77 -3.25 -8.59
N GLU A 17 -1.47 -3.12 -8.31
CA GLU A 17 -0.46 -4.07 -8.75
C GLU A 17 0.22 -4.73 -7.53
N LEU A 18 0.54 -6.01 -7.68
CA LEU A 18 1.37 -6.74 -6.73
C LEU A 18 2.71 -7.00 -7.40
N GLU A 19 3.72 -6.25 -7.00
CA GLU A 19 5.07 -6.36 -7.55
C GLU A 19 5.89 -7.33 -6.68
N PRO A 20 6.32 -8.48 -7.22
CA PRO A 20 7.28 -9.33 -6.53
C PRO A 20 8.59 -8.57 -6.35
N SER A 21 9.18 -8.65 -5.16
CA SER A 21 10.45 -8.01 -4.84
C SER A 21 11.34 -8.93 -4.02
N ASP A 22 12.62 -8.59 -3.97
CA ASP A 22 13.65 -9.32 -3.24
C ASP A 22 14.00 -8.65 -1.89
N GLY A 23 14.88 -9.29 -1.12
CA GLY A 23 15.45 -8.68 0.10
C GLY A 23 14.48 -8.55 1.27
N GLY A 24 13.33 -9.21 1.21
CA GLY A 24 12.30 -9.12 2.25
C GLY A 24 11.58 -7.77 2.31
N ALA A 25 11.63 -7.02 1.19
CA ALA A 25 10.96 -5.75 1.03
C ALA A 25 9.44 -5.88 1.15
N PHE A 26 8.84 -4.87 1.75
CA PHE A 26 7.42 -4.62 1.66
C PHE A 26 7.26 -3.12 1.50
N GLU A 27 6.86 -2.71 0.31
CA GLU A 27 6.75 -1.32 -0.08
C GLU A 27 5.34 -1.03 -0.56
N LEU A 28 4.86 0.15 -0.19
CA LEU A 28 3.58 0.67 -0.66
C LEU A 28 3.84 1.99 -1.35
N THR A 29 3.54 2.04 -2.63
CA THR A 29 3.60 3.26 -3.44
C THR A 29 2.22 3.63 -3.94
N ILE A 30 1.93 4.93 -4.00
CA ILE A 30 0.71 5.48 -4.60
C ILE A 30 1.14 6.49 -5.65
N ASP A 31 0.72 6.30 -6.90
CA ASP A 31 1.12 7.13 -8.04
C ASP A 31 2.64 7.34 -8.15
N GLY A 32 3.42 6.31 -7.81
CA GLY A 32 4.88 6.32 -7.81
C GLY A 32 5.54 6.96 -6.58
N GLU A 33 4.77 7.51 -5.64
CA GLU A 33 5.28 8.05 -4.38
C GLU A 33 5.35 6.95 -3.31
N LEU A 34 6.52 6.78 -2.68
CA LEU A 34 6.72 5.83 -1.59
C LEU A 34 6.00 6.30 -0.32
N VAL A 35 4.98 5.55 0.08
CA VAL A 35 4.16 5.79 1.28
C VAL A 35 4.70 5.00 2.47
N TYR A 36 5.19 3.79 2.24
CA TYR A 36 5.72 2.92 3.27
C TYR A 36 6.85 2.06 2.72
N SER A 37 7.90 1.85 3.53
CA SER A 37 8.93 0.84 3.26
C SER A 37 9.31 0.12 4.55
N LYS A 38 9.07 -1.19 4.57
CA LYS A 38 9.51 -2.09 5.64
C LYS A 38 11.03 -2.08 5.81
N LEU A 39 11.79 -1.89 4.72
CA LEU A 39 13.24 -1.82 4.82
C LEU A 39 13.69 -0.56 5.57
N SER A 40 12.93 0.53 5.48
CA SER A 40 13.19 1.76 6.22
C SER A 40 12.70 1.71 7.67
N THR A 41 11.54 1.10 7.93
CA THR A 41 10.94 1.05 9.27
C THR A 41 11.45 -0.12 10.10
N GLY A 42 11.89 -1.20 9.46
CA GLY A 42 12.25 -2.46 10.08
C GLY A 42 11.06 -3.34 10.47
N GLU A 43 9.83 -2.87 10.26
CA GLU A 43 8.61 -3.53 10.72
C GLU A 43 7.66 -3.82 9.56
N PHE A 44 6.80 -4.84 9.72
CA PHE A 44 5.71 -5.04 8.79
C PHE A 44 4.58 -4.06 9.13
N PRO A 45 3.92 -3.44 8.15
CA PRO A 45 2.94 -2.41 8.44
C PRO A 45 1.69 -2.95 9.12
N ASP A 46 1.07 -2.12 9.95
CA ASP A 46 -0.30 -2.36 10.40
C ASP A 46 -1.27 -2.22 9.23
N GLU A 47 -2.14 -3.22 9.07
CA GLU A 47 -3.00 -3.32 7.90
C GLU A 47 -4.06 -2.22 7.88
N ALA A 48 -4.68 -1.91 9.03
CA ALA A 48 -5.71 -0.88 9.10
C ALA A 48 -5.13 0.53 8.86
N ALA A 49 -3.93 0.80 9.37
CA ALA A 49 -3.21 2.04 9.12
C ALA A 49 -2.94 2.25 7.62
N MET A 50 -2.47 1.21 6.91
CA MET A 50 -2.19 1.30 5.47
C MET A 50 -3.45 1.54 4.64
N VAL A 51 -4.55 0.87 4.96
CA VAL A 51 -5.84 1.08 4.28
C VAL A 51 -6.32 2.52 4.48
N SER A 52 -6.21 3.06 5.70
CA SER A 52 -6.57 4.46 5.98
C SER A 52 -5.67 5.47 5.24
N GLU A 53 -4.36 5.22 5.19
CA GLU A 53 -3.40 6.10 4.52
C GLU A 53 -3.67 6.16 3.00
N VAL A 54 -3.97 5.01 2.38
CA VAL A 54 -4.41 4.96 0.98
C VAL A 54 -5.66 5.81 0.78
N GLY A 55 -6.68 5.64 1.64
CA GLY A 55 -7.93 6.39 1.57
C GLY A 55 -7.76 7.91 1.67
N ALA A 56 -6.79 8.37 2.46
CA ALA A 56 -6.46 9.78 2.65
C ALA A 56 -5.76 10.40 1.42
N ARG A 57 -4.98 9.61 0.67
CA ARG A 57 -4.21 10.08 -0.49
C ARG A 57 -4.98 10.04 -1.81
N ILE A 58 -6.02 9.22 -1.91
CA ILE A 58 -6.86 9.09 -3.12
C ILE A 58 -8.18 9.90 -3.02
N ALA A 59 -8.23 10.89 -2.12
CA ALA A 59 -9.39 11.76 -1.86
C ALA A 59 -9.73 12.67 -3.05
#